data_AF-A0A0L8H9G8-F1
#
_entry.id   AF-A0A0L8H9G8-F1
#
_cell.length_a   1.000
_cell.length_b   1.000
_cell.length_c   1.000
_cell.angle_alpha   90.00
_cell.angle_beta   90.00
_cell.angle_gamma   90.00
#
_symmetry.space_group_name_H-M   'P 1'
#
loop_
_entity.id
_entity.type
_entity.pdbx_description
1 polymer ?
#
loop_
_entity_poly.entity_id
_entity_poly.type
_entity_poly.pdbx_seq_one_letter_code
_entity_poly.pdbx_strand_id
1 'polypeptide(L)'
;MDFAVVAGRLDSVILKLKPRHDLFHLMNYIVELVLYDDFLTVRNYYRPSLIAAAALYTGTTVFNFRIEWFQDLSDLTEYTGQEDDLQIVHERMKFLLSSAPFEQREHSTQTRYSTQQNHKVSTIDYASIY
;
A
#
# COMPACT_ATOMS: atom_id res chain seq x y z
N MET A 1 23.54 -9.56 35.10
CA MET A 1 22.44 -10.55 35.04
C MET A 1 21.55 -10.12 33.89
N ASP A 2 21.41 -10.79 32.76
CA ASP A 2 22.10 -11.95 32.18
C ASP A 2 22.03 -11.74 30.66
N PHE A 3 23.15 -11.97 29.97
CA PHE A 3 23.18 -12.11 28.53
C PHE A 3 22.79 -13.55 28.21
N ALA A 4 21.68 -13.75 27.50
CA ALA A 4 21.39 -15.01 26.87
C ALA A 4 21.43 -14.82 25.35
N VAL A 5 22.62 -15.03 24.79
CA VAL A 5 22.79 -15.40 23.39
C VAL A 5 22.64 -16.92 23.33
N VAL A 6 21.58 -17.41 22.70
CA VAL A 6 21.53 -18.78 22.19
C VAL A 6 21.49 -18.67 20.67
N ALA A 7 22.61 -19.08 20.06
CA ALA A 7 22.85 -19.11 18.64
C ALA A 7 21.97 -20.17 17.94
N GLY A 8 21.47 -19.86 16.74
CA GLY A 8 20.81 -20.88 15.91
C GLY A 8 20.13 -20.41 14.63
N ARG A 9 20.93 -19.96 13.65
CA ARG A 9 20.67 -19.90 12.19
C ARG A 9 19.65 -18.89 11.64
N LEU A 10 20.23 -18.01 10.80
CA LEU A 10 19.64 -17.14 9.79
C LEU A 10 18.67 -16.09 10.35
N ASP A 11 19.29 -15.00 10.78
CA ASP A 11 18.73 -13.67 10.92
C ASP A 11 18.06 -13.20 9.62
N SER A 12 16.90 -13.74 9.28
CA SER A 12 15.91 -12.95 8.56
C SER A 12 15.37 -11.97 9.60
N VAL A 13 15.89 -10.75 9.60
CA VAL A 13 15.24 -9.60 10.24
C VAL A 13 13.91 -9.39 9.51
N ILE A 14 12.92 -10.22 9.83
CA ILE A 14 11.53 -9.99 9.46
C ILE A 14 11.16 -8.78 10.30
N LEU A 15 11.12 -7.62 9.65
CA LEU A 15 10.51 -6.40 10.12
C LEU A 15 9.33 -6.75 11.03
N LYS A 16 9.48 -6.54 12.34
CA LYS A 16 8.39 -6.66 13.33
C LYS A 16 7.46 -5.46 13.18
N LEU A 17 6.97 -5.22 11.97
CA LEU A 17 5.87 -4.32 11.71
C LEU A 17 4.68 -4.96 12.42
N LYS A 18 4.24 -4.39 13.55
CA LYS A 18 2.91 -4.72 14.05
C LYS A 18 1.95 -4.44 12.89
N PRO A 19 1.23 -5.45 12.37
CA PRO A 19 0.29 -5.21 11.28
C PRO A 19 -0.73 -4.21 11.81
N ARG A 20 -0.70 -2.98 11.29
CA ARG A 20 -1.85 -2.11 11.43
C ARG A 20 -2.86 -2.66 10.45
N HIS A 21 -3.86 -3.35 10.98
CA HIS A 21 -4.86 -4.04 10.19
C HIS A 21 -5.47 -3.12 9.13
N ASP A 22 -5.70 -1.84 9.45
CA ASP A 22 -6.20 -0.82 8.52
C ASP A 22 -5.29 -0.60 7.31
N LEU A 23 -3.96 -0.59 7.50
CA LEU A 23 -2.98 -0.45 6.41
C LEU A 23 -3.00 -1.67 5.49
N PHE A 24 -3.09 -2.87 6.06
CA PHE A 24 -3.19 -4.10 5.28
C PHE A 24 -4.47 -4.12 4.43
N HIS A 25 -5.62 -3.78 5.01
CA HIS A 25 -6.89 -3.71 4.27
C HIS A 25 -6.87 -2.61 3.21
N LEU A 26 -6.26 -1.44 3.50
CA LEU A 26 -6.10 -0.36 2.54
C LEU A 26 -5.20 -0.77 1.37
N MET A 27 -4.07 -1.40 1.63
CA MET A 27 -3.17 -1.88 0.57
C MET A 27 -3.88 -2.87 -0.35
N ASN A 28 -4.63 -3.82 0.20
CA ASN A 28 -5.41 -4.78 -0.59
C ASN A 28 -6.49 -4.08 -1.42
N TYR A 29 -7.16 -3.07 -0.85
CA TYR A 29 -8.13 -2.25 -1.57
C TYR A 29 -7.49 -1.54 -2.77
N ILE A 30 -6.37 -0.86 -2.55
CA ILE A 30 -5.62 -0.15 -3.61
C ILE A 30 -5.20 -1.12 -4.72
N VAL A 31 -4.58 -2.25 -4.37
CA VAL A 31 -4.12 -3.24 -5.35
C VAL A 31 -5.30 -3.79 -6.16
N GLU A 32 -6.46 -4.00 -5.54
CA GLU A 32 -7.65 -4.46 -6.27
C GLU A 32 -8.19 -3.38 -7.22
N LEU A 33 -8.17 -2.10 -6.86
CA LEU A 33 -8.49 -1.00 -7.78
C LEU A 33 -7.51 -0.94 -8.95
N VAL A 34 -6.21 -1.14 -8.68
CA VAL A 34 -5.17 -1.17 -9.71
C VAL A 34 -5.46 -2.23 -10.77
N LEU A 35 -6.05 -3.38 -10.42
CA LEU A 35 -6.40 -4.43 -11.39
C LEU A 35 -7.42 -4.01 -12.43
N TYR A 36 -8.22 -2.97 -12.15
CA TYR A 36 -9.22 -2.42 -13.08
C TYR A 36 -8.73 -1.18 -13.83
N ASP A 37 -7.54 -0.67 -13.50
CA ASP A 37 -6.95 0.49 -14.15
C ASP A 37 -6.15 0.10 -15.40
N ASP A 38 -6.66 0.45 -16.58
CA ASP A 38 -6.00 0.18 -17.87
C ASP A 38 -4.58 0.76 -17.95
N PHE A 39 -4.31 1.89 -17.28
CA PHE A 39 -3.01 2.55 -17.31
C PHE A 39 -1.94 1.70 -16.61
N LEU A 40 -2.22 1.23 -15.39
CA LEU A 40 -1.29 0.43 -14.60
C LEU A 40 -1.25 -1.04 -15.05
N THR A 41 -2.37 -1.63 -15.47
CA THR A 41 -2.44 -3.06 -15.83
C THR A 41 -2.02 -3.38 -17.26
N VAL A 42 -2.43 -2.58 -18.24
CA VAL A 42 -2.29 -2.92 -19.67
C VAL A 42 -1.30 -2.02 -20.39
N ARG A 43 -1.21 -0.73 -20.05
CA ARG A 43 -0.43 0.23 -20.84
C ARG A 43 1.04 0.33 -20.44
N ASN A 44 1.34 0.31 -19.15
CA ASN A 44 2.70 0.61 -18.67
C ASN A 44 3.46 -0.61 -18.11
N TYR A 45 2.82 -1.76 -17.88
CA TYR A 45 3.45 -3.00 -17.44
C TYR A 45 4.47 -2.82 -16.29
N TYR A 46 4.11 -2.03 -15.27
CA TYR A 46 4.94 -1.89 -14.08
C TYR A 46 5.12 -3.23 -13.38
N ARG A 47 6.31 -3.45 -12.81
CA ARG A 47 6.60 -4.69 -12.09
C ARG A 47 5.65 -4.83 -10.89
N PRO A 48 5.12 -6.03 -10.59
CA PRO A 48 4.27 -6.23 -9.43
C PRO A 48 4.92 -5.78 -8.10
N SER A 49 6.24 -5.88 -7.97
CA SER A 49 6.97 -5.39 -6.80
C SER A 49 6.91 -3.85 -6.67
N LEU A 50 6.97 -3.12 -7.78
CA LEU A 50 6.80 -1.66 -7.79
C LEU A 50 5.35 -1.28 -7.42
N ILE A 51 4.36 -1.99 -7.97
CA ILE A 51 2.95 -1.78 -7.60
C ILE A 51 2.73 -2.03 -6.10
N ALA A 52 3.31 -3.09 -5.54
CA ALA A 52 3.21 -3.37 -4.12
C ALA A 52 3.91 -2.30 -3.26
N ALA A 53 5.10 -1.85 -3.66
CA ALA A 53 5.83 -0.79 -2.97
C ALA A 53 5.06 0.54 -3.01
N ALA A 54 4.51 0.92 -4.16
CA ALA A 54 3.71 2.13 -4.30
C ALA A 54 2.37 2.05 -3.55
N ALA A 55 1.74 0.88 -3.46
CA ALA A 55 0.53 0.68 -2.66
C ALA A 55 0.81 0.86 -1.16
N LEU A 56 1.93 0.32 -0.67
CA LEU A 56 2.40 0.54 0.68
C LEU A 56 2.71 2.02 0.91
N TYR A 57 3.38 2.68 -0.05
CA TYR A 57 3.71 4.10 0.01
C TYR A 57 2.47 5.00 0.10
N THR A 58 1.47 4.68 -0.72
CA THR A 58 0.18 5.36 -0.71
C THR A 58 -0.54 5.14 0.61
N GLY A 59 -0.59 3.91 1.10
CA GLY A 59 -1.27 3.58 2.36
C GLY A 59 -0.65 4.23 3.60
N THR A 60 0.68 4.29 3.70
CA THR A 60 1.35 5.00 4.80
C THR A 60 1.11 6.50 4.74
N THR A 61 1.01 7.07 3.53
CA THR A 61 0.65 8.48 3.33
C THR A 61 -0.78 8.77 3.82
N VAL A 62 -1.77 7.93 3.46
CA VAL A 62 -3.16 8.07 3.93
C VAL A 62 -3.24 8.16 5.45
N PHE A 63 -2.51 7.29 6.15
CA PHE A 63 -2.56 7.23 7.60
C PHE A 63 -1.54 8.14 8.30
N ASN A 64 -0.80 8.97 7.54
CA ASN A 64 0.25 9.84 8.05
C ASN A 64 1.27 9.09 8.94
N PHE A 65 1.69 7.90 8.52
CA PHE A 65 2.73 7.14 9.21
C PHE A 65 4.11 7.75 8.92
N ARG A 66 4.99 7.73 9.93
CA ARG A 66 6.32 8.35 9.83
C ARG A 66 7.18 7.69 8.74
N ILE A 67 8.04 8.52 8.14
CA ILE A 67 8.98 8.20 7.04
C ILE A 67 9.94 7.05 7.39
N GLU A 68 10.17 6.77 8.67
CA GLU A 68 11.03 5.68 9.14
C GLU A 68 10.65 4.31 8.54
N TRP A 69 9.37 4.07 8.25
CA TRP A 69 8.91 2.86 7.55
C TRP A 69 9.44 2.73 6.12
N PHE A 70 9.62 3.86 5.42
CA PHE A 70 10.15 3.84 4.07
C PHE A 70 11.64 3.54 4.03
N GLN A 71 12.38 3.99 5.04
CA GLN A 71 13.80 3.65 5.14
C GLN A 71 13.97 2.14 5.24
N ASP A 72 13.23 1.50 6.15
CA ASP A 72 13.25 0.05 6.33
C ASP A 72 12.79 -0.72 5.07
N LEU A 73 11.84 -0.19 4.31
CA LEU A 73 11.38 -0.78 3.05
C LEU A 73 12.38 -0.60 1.91
N SER A 74 13.08 0.52 1.87
CA SER A 74 14.12 0.78 0.88
C SER A 74 15.27 -0.19 1.01
N ASP A 75 15.64 -0.52 2.26
CA ASP A 75 16.67 -1.52 2.57
C ASP A 75 16.28 -2.94 2.09
N LEU A 76 14.98 -3.24 1.98
CA LEU A 76 14.47 -4.57 1.62
C LEU A 76 14.02 -4.71 0.16
N THR A 77 13.58 -3.63 -0.48
CA THR A 77 12.90 -3.67 -1.78
C THR A 77 13.63 -2.90 -2.87
N GLU A 78 14.74 -2.25 -2.54
CA GLU A 78 15.49 -1.33 -3.40
C GLU A 78 14.72 -0.05 -3.80
N TYR A 79 13.44 0.07 -3.42
CA TYR A 79 12.62 1.25 -3.69
C TYR A 79 12.76 2.28 -2.56
N THR A 80 13.38 3.41 -2.88
CA THR A 80 13.62 4.53 -1.97
C THR A 80 12.41 5.47 -1.87
N GLY A 81 11.45 5.34 -2.77
CA GLY A 81 10.34 6.27 -2.91
C GLY A 81 10.70 7.50 -3.76
N GLN A 82 11.92 7.60 -4.28
CA GLN A 82 12.36 8.71 -5.14
C GLN A 82 12.34 8.34 -6.62
N GLU A 83 12.05 7.08 -6.95
CA GLU A 83 12.00 6.61 -8.31
C GLU A 83 10.84 7.27 -9.07
N ASP A 84 11.11 7.82 -10.24
CA ASP A 84 10.09 8.45 -11.09
C ASP A 84 8.90 7.52 -11.34
N ASP A 85 9.17 6.25 -11.61
CA ASP A 85 8.13 5.22 -11.81
C ASP A 85 7.28 5.01 -10.55
N LEU A 86 7.88 5.03 -9.36
CA LEU A 86 7.14 4.89 -8.10
C LEU A 86 6.22 6.10 -7.90
N GLN A 87 6.71 7.30 -8.18
CA GLN A 87 5.91 8.53 -8.09
C GLN A 87 4.75 8.53 -9.08
N ILE A 88 4.96 8.09 -10.32
CA ILE A 88 3.88 7.96 -11.32
C ILE A 88 2.80 6.98 -10.82
N VAL A 89 3.21 5.81 -10.34
CA VAL A 89 2.26 4.80 -9.83
C VAL A 89 1.54 5.32 -8.58
N HIS A 90 2.26 5.99 -7.68
CA HIS A 90 1.69 6.59 -6.48
C HIS A 90 0.63 7.65 -6.79
N GLU A 91 0.91 8.59 -7.69
CA GLU A 91 -0.07 9.60 -8.12
C GLU A 91 -1.30 8.95 -8.78
N ARG A 92 -1.09 7.89 -9.58
CA ARG A 92 -2.20 7.13 -10.16
C ARG A 92 -3.05 6.44 -9.08
N MET A 93 -2.44 5.90 -8.04
CA MET A 93 -3.15 5.29 -6.91
C MET A 93 -3.95 6.31 -6.09
N LYS A 94 -3.42 7.52 -5.87
CA LYS A 94 -4.19 8.62 -5.26
C LYS A 94 -5.43 8.95 -6.06
N PHE A 95 -5.26 9.07 -7.38
CA PHE A 95 -6.35 9.33 -8.29
C PHE A 95 -7.44 8.25 -8.16
N LEU A 96 -7.07 6.97 -8.26
CA LEU A 96 -8.01 5.84 -8.11
C LEU A 96 -8.76 5.88 -6.78
N LEU A 97 -8.07 6.14 -5.67
CA LEU A 97 -8.70 6.24 -4.35
C LEU A 97 -9.72 7.39 -4.27
N SER A 98 -9.38 8.55 -4.85
CA SER A 98 -10.25 9.73 -4.86
C SER A 98 -11.43 9.61 -5.82
N SER A 99 -11.29 8.85 -6.91
CA SER A 99 -12.32 8.69 -7.95
C SER A 99 -13.24 7.49 -7.73
N ALA A 100 -12.78 6.46 -7.01
CA ALA A 100 -13.52 5.22 -6.76
C ALA A 100 -14.99 5.42 -6.29
N PRO A 101 -15.33 6.41 -5.43
CA PRO A 101 -16.72 6.63 -5.04
C PRO A 101 -17.66 7.07 -6.18
N PHE A 102 -17.12 7.58 -7.28
CA PHE A 102 -17.87 8.12 -8.40
C PHE A 102 -17.96 7.17 -9.60
N GLU A 103 -17.19 6.08 -9.60
CA GLU A 103 -17.15 5.12 -10.71
C GLU A 103 -18.18 4.00 -10.55
N GLN A 104 -19.15 3.94 -11.48
CA GLN A 104 -20.22 2.94 -11.45
C GLN A 104 -19.74 1.49 -11.62
N ARG A 105 -18.54 1.27 -12.19
CA ARG A 105 -18.02 -0.07 -12.49
C ARG A 105 -17.30 -0.71 -11.29
N GLU A 106 -16.83 0.08 -10.33
CA GLU A 106 -16.02 -0.38 -9.20
C GLU A 106 -16.84 -0.65 -7.93
N HIS A 107 -18.18 -0.58 -8.04
CA HIS A 107 -19.08 -0.78 -6.91
C HIS A 107 -18.89 -2.14 -6.21
N SER A 108 -18.43 -3.19 -6.89
CA SER A 108 -18.20 -4.49 -6.25
C SER A 108 -17.00 -4.48 -5.29
N THR A 109 -15.89 -3.87 -5.71
CA THR A 109 -14.69 -3.70 -4.88
C THR A 109 -14.97 -2.69 -3.78
N GLN A 110 -15.55 -1.52 -4.09
CA GLN A 110 -15.92 -0.54 -3.07
C GLN A 110 -16.88 -1.12 -2.01
N THR A 111 -17.90 -1.89 -2.43
CA THR A 111 -18.83 -2.56 -1.50
C THR A 111 -18.14 -3.60 -0.63
N ARG A 112 -17.18 -4.36 -1.17
CA ARG A 112 -16.45 -5.37 -0.39
C ARG A 112 -15.62 -4.72 0.72
N TYR A 113 -14.95 -3.61 0.41
CA TYR A 113 -14.09 -2.91 1.36
C TYR A 113 -14.82 -1.91 2.27
N SER A 114 -16.13 -1.73 2.12
CA SER A 114 -16.95 -0.89 3.02
C SER A 114 -17.45 -1.67 4.25
N THR A 115 -17.18 -2.98 4.29
CA THR A 115 -17.59 -3.86 5.40
C THR A 115 -16.68 -3.72 6.62
N GLN A 116 -17.18 -4.10 7.79
CA GLN A 116 -16.40 -4.11 9.03
C GLN A 116 -15.20 -5.07 8.96
N GLN A 117 -15.32 -6.18 8.24
CA GLN A 117 -14.22 -7.14 8.02
C GLN A 117 -13.03 -6.54 7.27
N ASN A 118 -13.30 -5.53 6.44
CA ASN A 118 -12.28 -4.77 5.71
C ASN A 118 -12.09 -3.37 6.30
N HIS A 119 -12.50 -3.18 7.55
CA HIS A 119 -12.26 -1.96 8.33
C HIS A 119 -12.85 -0.70 7.68
N LYS A 120 -13.83 -0.88 6.78
CA LYS A 120 -14.49 0.18 6.04
C LYS A 120 -13.52 1.10 5.29
N VAL A 121 -12.37 0.60 4.84
CA VAL A 121 -11.34 1.44 4.21
C VAL A 121 -11.87 2.17 2.97
N SER A 122 -12.80 1.57 2.21
CA SER A 122 -13.39 2.24 1.03
C SER A 122 -14.36 3.39 1.36
N THR A 123 -14.70 3.60 2.63
CA THR A 123 -15.54 4.74 3.07
C THR A 123 -14.72 5.94 3.55
N ILE A 124 -13.39 5.86 3.51
CA ILE A 124 -12.51 6.99 3.82
C ILE A 124 -12.65 8.05 2.71
N ASP A 125 -12.70 9.32 3.10
CA ASP A 125 -12.72 10.44 2.17
C ASP A 125 -11.32 10.80 1.70
N TYR A 126 -10.83 10.08 0.69
CA TYR A 126 -9.47 10.27 0.16
C TYR A 126 -9.28 11.61 -0.54
N ALA A 127 -10.35 12.24 -1.05
CA ALA A 127 -10.28 13.57 -1.65
C ALA A 127 -10.01 14.67 -0.61
N SER A 128 -10.26 14.40 0.69
CA SER A 128 -9.87 15.31 1.77
C SER A 128 -8.42 15.13 2.23
N ILE A 129 -7.75 14.06 1.81
CA ILE A 129 -6.38 13.70 2.20
C ILE A 129 -5.36 14.21 1.17
N TYR A 130 -5.75 14.23 -0.11
CA TYR A 130 -4.91 14.62 -1.25
C TYR A 130 -5.48 15.86 -1.95
#